data_AF-A0A1X0YBF1-F1
#
_entry.id   AF-A0A1X0YBF1-F1
#
_cell.length_a   1.000
_cell.length_b   1.000
_cell.length_c   1.000
_cell.angle_alpha   90.00
_cell.angle_beta   90.00
_cell.angle_gamma   90.00
#
_symmetry.space_group_name_H-M   'P 1'
#
loop_
_entity.id
_entity.type
_entity.pdbx_description
1 polymer ?
#
loop_
_entity_poly.entity_id
_entity_poly.type
_entity_poly.pdbx_seq_one_letter_code
_entity_poly.pdbx_strand_id
1 'polypeptide(L)'
;MSRPNTILTAGFALFSIFTSFLFVSYGLGGVSNELASQRLQLFSYVTAGYGLMNIYILSTAWRSREKWTLMASKLISFCFFGVLIMDQVKFGAETGRSMLVLPIVAVVLLVNWWAVRTLVRREG
;
A
#
# COMPACT_ATOMS: atom_id res chain seq x y z
N MET A 1 18.65 22.59 12.91
CA MET A 1 17.28 22.51 12.35
C MET A 1 17.33 22.69 10.83
N SER A 2 17.42 21.59 10.08
CA SER A 2 17.41 21.59 8.62
C SER A 2 15.99 21.35 8.10
N ARG A 3 15.37 22.43 7.58
CA ARG A 3 14.02 22.50 6.98
C ARG A 3 13.72 21.56 5.78
N PRO A 4 14.68 20.95 5.03
CA PRO A 4 14.35 20.09 3.87
C PRO A 4 13.54 18.84 4.23
N ASN A 5 13.77 18.25 5.40
CA ASN A 5 13.15 16.97 5.77
C ASN A 5 11.62 17.08 5.99
N THR A 6 11.11 18.24 6.34
CA THR A 6 9.67 18.39 6.65
C THR A 6 8.80 18.35 5.40
N ILE A 7 9.24 18.99 4.32
CA ILE A 7 8.52 18.98 3.03
C ILE A 7 8.58 17.58 2.40
N LEU A 8 9.74 16.92 2.47
CA LEU A 8 9.90 15.56 1.95
C LEU A 8 9.05 14.55 2.72
N THR A 9 8.99 14.67 4.05
CA THR A 9 8.15 13.82 4.91
C THR A 9 6.66 14.06 4.62
N ALA A 10 6.25 15.32 4.47
CA ALA A 10 4.88 15.67 4.13
C ALA A 10 4.50 15.17 2.72
N GLY A 11 5.42 15.27 1.76
CA GLY A 11 5.25 14.74 0.41
C GLY A 11 5.08 13.22 0.39
N PHE A 12 5.91 12.48 1.14
CA PHE A 12 5.75 11.02 1.27
C PHE A 12 4.46 10.62 1.99
N ALA A 13 4.04 11.37 3.00
CA ALA A 13 2.76 11.13 3.67
C ALA A 13 1.58 11.38 2.72
N LEU A 14 1.57 12.49 1.99
CA LEU A 14 0.56 12.80 0.97
C LEU A 14 0.54 11.77 -0.15
N PHE A 15 1.71 11.38 -0.65
CA PHE A 15 1.81 10.35 -1.67
C PHE A 15 1.29 9.00 -1.18
N SER A 16 1.63 8.60 0.06
CA SER A 16 1.15 7.37 0.66
C SER A 16 -0.37 7.38 0.86
N ILE A 17 -0.94 8.49 1.32
CA ILE A 17 -2.38 8.70 1.44
C ILE A 17 -3.03 8.60 0.06
N PHE A 18 -2.48 9.28 -0.94
CA PHE A 18 -3.01 9.29 -2.30
C PHE A 18 -2.96 7.89 -2.94
N THR A 19 -1.85 7.17 -2.80
CA THR A 19 -1.75 5.79 -3.30
C THR A 19 -2.67 4.83 -2.56
N SER A 20 -2.86 5.00 -1.25
CA SER A 20 -3.80 4.19 -0.48
C SER A 20 -5.24 4.47 -0.89
N PHE A 21 -5.56 5.74 -1.15
CA PHE A 21 -6.85 6.14 -1.71
C PHE A 21 -7.08 5.52 -3.08
N LEU A 22 -6.09 5.55 -3.98
CA LEU A 22 -6.18 4.88 -5.28
C LEU A 22 -6.39 3.36 -5.16
N PHE A 23 -5.72 2.69 -4.23
CA PHE A 23 -5.96 1.27 -3.95
C PHE A 23 -7.38 1.01 -3.44
N VAL A 24 -7.90 1.87 -2.57
CA VAL A 24 -9.29 1.80 -2.08
C VAL A 24 -10.28 2.06 -3.22
N SER A 25 -10.06 3.07 -4.06
CA SER A 25 -10.92 3.37 -5.22
C SER A 25 -10.90 2.27 -6.27
N TYR A 26 -9.74 1.68 -6.55
CA TYR A 26 -9.61 0.53 -7.45
C TYR A 26 -10.30 -0.71 -6.88
N GLY A 27 -10.13 -0.95 -5.57
CA GLY A 27 -10.84 -2.02 -4.86
C GLY A 27 -12.36 -1.84 -4.93
N LEU A 28 -12.86 -0.65 -4.60
CA LEU A 28 -14.29 -0.32 -4.68
C LEU A 28 -14.83 -0.46 -6.11
N GLY A 29 -14.11 0.01 -7.12
CA GLY A 29 -14.51 -0.13 -8.53
C GLY A 29 -14.60 -1.59 -8.98
N GLY A 30 -13.79 -2.48 -8.41
CA GLY A 30 -13.86 -3.93 -8.63
C GLY A 30 -15.04 -4.60 -7.91
N VAL A 31 -15.35 -4.18 -6.68
CA VAL A 31 -16.50 -4.67 -5.90
C VAL A 31 -17.83 -4.23 -6.51
N SER A 32 -17.92 -2.98 -6.99
CA SER A 32 -19.14 -2.42 -7.59
C SER A 32 -19.48 -2.99 -8.97
N ASN A 33 -18.58 -3.78 -9.56
CA ASN A 33 -18.78 -4.36 -10.87
C ASN A 33 -19.39 -5.76 -10.70
N GLU A 34 -20.72 -5.86 -10.78
CA GLU A 34 -21.45 -7.14 -10.61
C GLU A 34 -21.11 -8.17 -11.70
N LEU A 35 -20.51 -7.73 -12.82
CA LEU A 35 -20.00 -8.58 -13.91
C LEU A 35 -18.58 -9.09 -13.66
N ALA A 36 -17.93 -8.66 -12.57
CA ALA A 36 -16.58 -9.10 -12.25
C ALA A 36 -16.61 -10.54 -11.70
N SER A 37 -15.71 -11.38 -12.20
CA SER A 37 -15.49 -12.72 -11.66
C SER A 37 -15.29 -12.66 -10.13
N GLN A 38 -15.84 -13.64 -9.40
CA GLN A 38 -15.73 -13.76 -7.93
C GLN A 38 -14.28 -13.60 -7.42
N ARG A 39 -13.29 -13.96 -8.24
CA ARG A 39 -11.85 -13.74 -7.97
C ARG A 39 -11.45 -12.27 -7.97
N LEU A 40 -11.91 -11.50 -8.95
CA LEU A 40 -11.62 -10.07 -9.06
C LEU A 40 -12.24 -9.31 -7.89
N GLN A 41 -13.43 -9.73 -7.46
CA GLN A 41 -14.07 -9.24 -6.24
C GLN A 41 -13.22 -9.56 -5.00
N LEU A 42 -12.76 -10.80 -4.82
CA LEU A 42 -11.91 -11.17 -3.67
C LEU A 42 -10.60 -10.37 -3.63
N PHE A 43 -9.94 -10.21 -4.78
CA PHE A 43 -8.72 -9.42 -4.91
C PHE A 43 -8.97 -7.93 -4.60
N SER A 44 -10.12 -7.41 -5.05
CA SER A 44 -10.51 -6.03 -4.79
C SER A 44 -10.78 -5.76 -3.30
N TYR A 45 -11.35 -6.72 -2.56
CA TYR A 45 -11.51 -6.66 -1.10
C TYR A 45 -10.16 -6.63 -0.38
N VAL A 46 -9.23 -7.50 -0.74
CA VAL A 46 -7.88 -7.53 -0.15
C VAL A 46 -7.15 -6.22 -0.42
N THR A 47 -7.32 -5.66 -1.61
CA THR A 47 -6.72 -4.39 -2.02
C THR A 47 -7.29 -3.20 -1.24
N ALA A 48 -8.62 -3.15 -1.07
CA ALA A 48 -9.28 -2.13 -0.25
C ALA A 48 -8.86 -2.24 1.23
N GLY A 49 -8.80 -3.47 1.76
CA GLY A 49 -8.35 -3.73 3.13
C GLY A 49 -6.91 -3.28 3.38
N TYR A 50 -6.00 -3.56 2.43
CA TYR A 50 -4.63 -3.05 2.49
C TYR A 50 -4.58 -1.53 2.55
N GLY A 51 -5.33 -0.83 1.68
CA GLY A 51 -5.35 0.63 1.65
C GLY A 51 -5.83 1.25 2.97
N LEU A 52 -6.91 0.72 3.55
CA LEU A 52 -7.42 1.17 4.86
C LEU A 52 -6.43 0.91 5.99
N MET A 53 -5.83 -0.29 6.02
CA MET A 53 -4.86 -0.65 7.04
C MET A 53 -3.61 0.24 6.96
N ASN A 54 -3.16 0.57 5.74
CA ASN A 54 -2.02 1.47 5.55
C ASN A 54 -2.33 2.89 6.02
N ILE A 55 -3.54 3.42 5.76
CA ILE A 55 -3.99 4.72 6.30
C ILE A 55 -4.00 4.71 7.83
N TYR A 56 -4.50 3.64 8.44
CA TYR A 56 -4.52 3.49 9.90
C TYR A 56 -3.09 3.47 10.48
N ILE A 57 -2.19 2.70 9.87
CA ILE A 57 -0.78 2.62 10.29
C ILE A 57 -0.09 3.98 10.13
N LEU A 58 -0.33 4.72 9.04
CA LEU A 58 0.21 6.07 8.85
C LEU A 58 -0.30 7.04 9.93
N SER A 59 -1.60 7.00 10.20
CA SER A 59 -2.24 7.86 11.20
C SER A 59 -1.70 7.58 12.60
N THR A 60 -1.48 6.30 12.91
CA THR A 60 -0.92 5.84 14.19
C THR A 60 0.56 6.18 14.30
N ALA A 61 1.33 6.01 13.22
CA ALA A 61 2.74 6.41 13.17
C ALA A 61 2.90 7.92 13.35
N TRP A 62 1.96 8.72 12.81
CA TRP A 62 1.96 10.17 12.99
C TRP A 62 1.64 10.57 14.44
N ARG A 63 0.67 9.91 15.08
CA ARG A 63 0.18 10.25 16.42
C ARG A 63 1.05 9.69 17.56
N SER A 64 1.37 8.39 17.52
CA SER A 64 2.07 7.68 18.60
C SER A 64 3.58 7.54 18.37
N ARG A 65 4.03 7.63 17.10
CA ARG A 65 5.43 7.39 16.69
C ARG A 65 6.03 6.07 17.15
N GLU A 66 5.19 5.10 17.49
CA GLU A 66 5.66 3.84 18.06
C GLU A 66 6.32 2.93 17.02
N LYS A 67 7.37 2.24 17.46
CA LYS A 67 8.20 1.37 16.61
C LYS A 67 7.42 0.18 16.03
N TRP A 68 6.32 -0.26 16.66
CA TRP A 68 5.49 -1.35 16.15
C TRP A 68 4.78 -0.99 14.85
N THR A 69 4.50 0.30 14.60
CA THR A 69 3.87 0.76 13.35
C THR A 69 4.73 0.46 12.13
N LEU A 70 6.06 0.47 12.28
CA LEU A 70 7.01 0.06 11.24
C LEU A 70 6.93 -1.43 10.94
N MET A 71 6.82 -2.28 11.97
CA MET A 71 6.65 -3.72 11.81
C MET A 71 5.30 -4.05 11.17
N ALA A 72 4.22 -3.40 11.62
CA ALA A 72 2.89 -3.55 11.05
C ALA A 72 2.86 -3.18 9.55
N SER A 73 3.47 -2.04 9.17
CA SER A 73 3.58 -1.60 7.78
C SER A 73 4.32 -2.62 6.90
N LYS A 74 5.43 -3.19 7.39
CA LYS A 74 6.17 -4.23 6.68
C LYS A 74 5.34 -5.51 6.52
N LEU A 75 4.72 -5.98 7.59
CA LEU A 75 3.94 -7.22 7.58
C LEU A 75 2.77 -7.13 6.60
N ILE A 76 1.99 -6.05 6.66
CA ILE A 76 0.82 -5.89 5.80
C ILE A 76 1.22 -5.71 4.33
N SER A 77 2.32 -4.99 4.06
CA SER A 77 2.85 -4.82 2.72
C SER A 77 3.38 -6.13 2.14
N PHE A 78 4.08 -6.93 2.95
CA PHE A 78 4.56 -8.24 2.53
C PHE A 78 3.41 -9.21 2.27
N CYS A 79 2.38 -9.20 3.12
CA CYS A 79 1.18 -10.01 2.94
C CYS A 79 0.45 -9.65 1.63
N PHE A 80 0.22 -8.36 1.39
CA PHE A 80 -0.41 -7.87 0.17
C PHE A 80 0.40 -8.21 -1.09
N PHE A 81 1.72 -8.04 -1.03
CA PHE A 81 2.61 -8.40 -2.12
C PHE A 81 2.62 -9.91 -2.39
N GLY A 82 2.57 -10.74 -1.34
CA GLY A 82 2.47 -12.19 -1.45
C GLY A 82 1.19 -12.64 -2.15
N VAL A 83 0.04 -12.03 -1.80
CA VAL A 83 -1.24 -12.29 -2.48
C VAL A 83 -1.14 -11.92 -3.97
N LEU A 84 -0.53 -10.78 -4.29
CA LEU A 84 -0.27 -10.36 -5.67
C LEU A 84 0.63 -11.33 -6.44
N ILE A 85 1.72 -11.81 -5.83
CA ILE A 85 2.59 -12.82 -6.45
C ILE A 85 1.80 -14.10 -6.71
N MET A 86 1.03 -14.59 -5.74
CA MET A 86 0.24 -15.82 -5.92
C MET A 86 -0.79 -15.68 -7.04
N ASP A 87 -1.44 -14.53 -7.15
CA ASP A 87 -2.39 -14.24 -8.22
C ASP A 87 -1.71 -14.24 -9.60
N GLN A 88 -0.50 -13.65 -9.68
CA GLN A 88 0.31 -13.58 -10.89
C GLN A 88 0.96 -14.91 -11.29
N VAL A 89 1.43 -15.72 -10.34
CA VAL A 89 2.00 -17.04 -10.64
C VAL A 89 0.92 -17.99 -11.16
N LYS A 90 -0.30 -17.90 -10.63
CA LYS A 90 -1.40 -18.77 -11.06
C LYS A 90 -1.98 -18.40 -12.43
N PHE A 91 -1.93 -17.13 -12.84
CA PHE A 91 -2.67 -16.66 -14.03
C PHE A 91 -1.98 -15.57 -14.87
N GLY A 92 -0.91 -14.96 -14.39
CA GLY A 92 -0.14 -13.93 -15.10
C GLY A 92 0.63 -14.45 -16.31
N ALA A 93 0.83 -15.77 -16.42
CA ALA A 93 1.47 -16.40 -17.57
C ALA A 93 0.63 -16.28 -18.86
N GLU A 94 -0.69 -16.10 -18.77
CA GLU A 94 -1.58 -16.06 -19.94
C GLU A 94 -1.80 -14.66 -20.52
N THR A 95 -1.38 -13.60 -19.82
CA THR A 95 -1.67 -12.22 -20.25
C THR A 95 -0.42 -11.36 -20.05
N GLY A 96 0.34 -11.12 -21.12
CA GLY A 96 1.58 -10.32 -21.10
C GLY A 96 1.43 -8.87 -20.58
N ARG A 97 0.21 -8.44 -20.25
CA ARG A 97 -0.11 -7.16 -19.61
C ARG A 97 0.17 -7.14 -18.10
N SER A 98 0.36 -8.31 -17.48
CA SER A 98 0.41 -8.44 -16.01
C SER A 98 1.80 -8.26 -15.39
N MET A 99 2.86 -8.27 -16.20
CA MET A 99 4.25 -8.22 -15.72
C MET A 99 4.67 -6.86 -15.16
N LEU A 100 4.03 -5.76 -15.59
CA LEU A 100 4.32 -4.40 -15.12
C LEU A 100 3.63 -4.03 -13.79
N VAL A 101 2.57 -4.73 -13.40
CA VAL A 101 1.83 -4.42 -12.18
C VAL A 101 2.68 -4.73 -10.94
N LEU A 102 3.42 -5.83 -10.97
CA LEU A 102 4.28 -6.30 -9.89
C LEU A 102 5.37 -5.28 -9.48
N PRO A 103 6.20 -4.75 -10.40
CA PRO A 103 7.20 -3.75 -10.05
C PRO A 103 6.56 -2.41 -9.63
N ILE A 104 5.44 -1.99 -10.23
CA ILE A 104 4.75 -0.77 -9.83
C ILE A 104 4.26 -0.87 -8.39
N VAL A 105 3.59 -1.97 -8.03
CA VAL A 105 3.12 -2.18 -6.65
C VAL A 105 4.29 -2.28 -5.68
N ALA A 106 5.37 -2.98 -6.04
CA ALA A 106 6.57 -3.06 -5.21
C ALA A 106 7.14 -1.67 -4.86
N VAL A 107 7.19 -0.76 -5.85
CA VAL A 107 7.62 0.63 -5.63
C VAL A 107 6.67 1.35 -4.69
N VAL A 108 5.35 1.23 -4.87
CA VAL A 108 4.38 1.88 -3.98
C VAL A 108 4.49 1.37 -2.53
N LEU A 109 4.66 0.06 -2.35
CA LEU A 109 4.87 -0.54 -1.03
C LEU A 109 6.17 -0.04 -0.37
N LEU A 110 7.24 0.10 -1.15
CA LEU A 110 8.50 0.68 -0.67
C LEU A 110 8.33 2.13 -0.24
N VAL A 111 7.59 2.93 -1.00
CA VAL A 111 7.28 4.33 -0.65
C VAL A 111 6.44 4.41 0.61
N ASN A 112 5.41 3.57 0.77
CA ASN A 112 4.60 3.49 1.99
C ASN A 112 5.47 3.14 3.20
N TRP A 113 6.34 2.14 3.07
CA TRP A 113 7.27 1.79 4.14
C TRP A 113 8.25 2.92 4.47
N TRP A 114 8.78 3.62 3.46
CA TRP A 114 9.62 4.79 3.65
C TRP A 114 8.89 5.93 4.35
N ALA A 115 7.63 6.18 4.01
CA ALA A 115 6.80 7.19 4.65
C ALA A 115 6.65 6.90 6.15
N VAL A 116 6.24 5.67 6.50
CA VAL A 116 6.13 5.22 7.91
C VAL A 116 7.48 5.29 8.62
N ARG A 117 8.55 4.82 7.98
CA ARG A 117 9.91 4.87 8.54
C ARG A 117 10.35 6.29 8.85
N THR A 118 10.05 7.24 7.97
CA THR A 118 10.43 8.66 8.14
C THR A 118 9.63 9.30 9.26
N LEU A 119 8.35 8.96 9.40
CA LEU A 119 7.50 9.44 10.50
C LEU A 119 7.97 8.92 11.86
N VAL A 120 8.33 7.64 11.94
CA VAL A 120 8.85 7.01 13.16
C VAL A 120 10.27 7.51 13.49
N ARG A 121 11.14 7.72 12.48
CA ARG A 121 12.52 8.20 12.66
C ARG A 121 12.67 9.70 12.92
N ARG A 122 11.58 10.47 12.99
CA ARG A 122 11.62 11.90 13.37
C ARG A 122 12.03 12.14 14.84
N GLU A 123 12.60 11.15 15.52
CA GLU A 123 13.35 11.29 16.75
C GLU A 123 14.84 11.49 16.42
N GLY A 124 15.30 12.73 16.56
CA GLY A 124 16.65 13.22 16.28
C GLY A 124 16.62 14.69 15.90
#